data_AF-A0A4C1WTJ6-F1
#
_entry.id   AF-A0A4C1WTJ6-F1
#
_cell.length_a   1.000
_cell.length_b   1.000
_cell.length_c   1.000
_cell.angle_alpha   90.00
_cell.angle_beta   90.00
_cell.angle_gamma   90.00
#
_symmetry.space_group_name_H-M   'P 1'
#
loop_
_entity.id
_entity.type
_entity.pdbx_description
1 polymer ?
#
loop_
_entity_poly.entity_id
_entity_poly.type
_entity_poly.pdbx_seq_one_letter_code
_entity_poly.pdbx_strand_id
1 'polypeptide(L)'
;MYKSALHRPSGCDTWKNADYEARWYLAKRSQLFFQCLRYKSSSRQCKPKKCNIEGYTKTHHPLLHSAHSSTEGKKEIEVVASIHTQKSSASRAFLNVVPIRMTWPRRPVDAHALLDDGSAAMLVDAALATRKGSEGLVDPLCIEAIASMKLNNAVSRRVTLHIRSSRGTTN
;
A
#
# COMPACT_ATOMS: atom_id res chain seq x y z
N MET A 1 13.36 26.35 -7.80
CA MET A 1 13.46 25.07 -7.04
C MET A 1 14.84 24.99 -6.39
N TYR A 2 14.96 25.30 -5.10
CA TYR A 2 16.25 25.30 -4.41
C TYR A 2 16.70 23.85 -4.16
N LYS A 3 17.82 23.44 -4.75
CA LYS A 3 18.49 22.18 -4.40
C LYS A 3 19.03 22.35 -2.98
N SER A 4 18.28 21.95 -1.97
CA SER A 4 18.78 21.93 -0.59
C SER A 4 20.03 21.07 -0.56
N ALA A 5 21.14 21.65 -0.09
CA ALA A 5 22.44 21.00 0.00
C ALA A 5 22.31 19.62 0.66
N LEU A 6 23.15 18.66 0.28
CA LEU A 6 23.14 17.31 0.83
C LEU A 6 23.60 17.33 2.30
N HIS A 7 22.73 17.72 3.22
CA HIS A 7 23.01 17.83 4.64
C HIS A 7 22.29 16.74 5.43
N ARG A 8 22.84 16.38 6.58
CA ARG A 8 22.23 15.38 7.47
C ARG A 8 21.03 16.00 8.21
N PRO A 9 20.00 15.21 8.55
CA PRO A 9 18.88 15.69 9.36
C PRO A 9 19.29 16.34 10.68
N SER A 10 20.40 15.91 11.28
CA SER A 10 20.98 16.54 12.48
C SER A 10 21.40 18.01 12.28
N GLY A 11 21.72 18.40 11.05
CA GLY A 11 22.09 19.78 10.67
C GLY A 11 21.02 20.48 9.84
N CYS A 12 19.79 19.93 9.77
CA CYS A 12 18.68 20.49 9.01
C CYS A 12 17.75 21.26 9.93
N ASP A 13 17.62 22.58 9.75
CA ASP A 13 16.74 23.38 10.62
C ASP A 13 15.26 23.02 10.42
N THR A 14 14.86 22.71 9.18
CA THR A 14 13.52 22.16 8.89
C THR A 14 13.24 20.88 9.66
N TRP A 15 14.25 20.01 9.82
CA TRP A 15 14.10 18.77 10.58
C TRP A 15 14.05 19.00 12.08
N LYS A 16 14.91 19.89 12.61
CA LYS A 16 14.94 20.21 14.04
C LYS A 16 13.61 20.81 14.50
N ASN A 17 13.01 21.65 13.65
CA ASN A 17 11.75 22.34 13.93
C ASN A 17 10.51 21.50 13.58
N ALA A 18 10.68 20.34 12.93
CA ALA A 18 9.56 19.45 12.60
C ALA A 18 9.06 18.70 13.84
N ASP A 19 7.74 18.56 13.94
CA ASP A 19 7.08 17.67 14.90
C ASP A 19 7.26 16.18 14.53
N TYR A 20 6.70 15.28 15.36
CA TYR A 20 6.84 13.84 15.17
C TYR A 20 6.37 13.36 13.79
N GLU A 21 5.15 13.73 13.38
CA GLU A 21 4.57 13.30 12.11
C GLU A 21 5.34 13.90 10.94
N ALA A 22 5.73 15.18 11.03
CA ALA A 22 6.53 15.86 10.04
C ALA A 22 7.91 15.23 9.87
N ARG A 23 8.57 14.78 10.94
CA ARG A 23 9.87 14.05 10.84
C ARG A 23 9.72 12.72 10.10
N TRP A 24 8.65 11.97 10.36
CA TRP A 24 8.36 10.73 9.63
C TRP A 24 8.06 10.99 8.15
N TYR A 25 7.27 12.02 7.87
CA TYR A 25 6.98 12.46 6.50
C TYR A 25 8.27 12.86 5.76
N LEU A 26 9.11 13.69 6.38
CA LEU A 26 10.39 14.14 5.81
C LEU A 26 11.33 12.95 5.55
N ALA A 27 11.42 11.98 6.46
CA ALA A 27 12.26 10.79 6.27
C ALA A 27 11.81 9.96 5.05
N LYS A 28 10.50 9.76 4.90
CA LYS A 28 9.91 9.04 3.76
C LYS A 28 10.18 9.78 2.45
N ARG A 29 9.85 11.07 2.42
CA ARG A 29 9.98 11.93 1.23
C ARG A 29 11.43 12.07 0.77
N SER A 30 12.37 12.15 1.71
CA SER A 30 13.81 12.27 1.40
C SER A 30 14.52 10.92 1.23
N GLN A 31 13.79 9.80 1.17
CA GLN A 31 14.35 8.46 0.99
C GLN A 31 15.47 8.13 1.98
N LEU A 32 15.26 8.43 3.25
CA LEU A 32 16.19 8.11 4.33
C LEU A 32 15.93 6.71 4.87
N PHE A 33 16.98 6.01 5.30
CA PHE A 33 16.84 4.84 6.15
C PHE A 33 16.36 5.26 7.54
N PHE A 34 15.24 4.70 8.02
CA PHE A 34 14.68 5.10 9.31
C PHE A 34 15.57 4.75 10.49
N GLN A 35 16.46 3.76 10.36
CA GLN A 35 17.37 3.34 11.43
C GLN A 35 18.52 4.33 11.66
N CYS A 36 18.96 5.05 10.62
CA CYS A 36 20.20 5.83 10.64
C CYS A 36 20.08 7.23 10.04
N LEU A 37 18.91 7.57 9.47
CA LEU A 37 18.62 8.83 8.80
C LEU A 37 19.62 9.24 7.71
N ARG A 38 20.22 8.24 7.05
CA ARG A 38 21.09 8.42 5.89
C ARG A 38 20.31 8.14 4.61
N TYR A 39 20.69 8.81 3.52
CA TYR A 39 20.11 8.56 2.20
C TYR A 39 20.28 7.09 1.78
N LYS A 40 19.19 6.52 1.26
CA LYS A 40 19.21 5.20 0.65
C LYS A 40 20.08 5.22 -0.60
N SER A 41 20.99 4.26 -0.69
CA SER A 41 21.74 3.96 -1.91
C SER A 41 22.02 2.47 -1.97
N SER A 42 22.13 1.91 -3.17
CA SER A 42 22.28 0.46 -3.39
C SER A 42 23.50 -0.16 -2.66
N SER A 43 24.52 0.65 -2.37
CA SER A 43 25.74 0.25 -1.67
C SER A 43 25.70 0.39 -0.15
N ARG A 44 24.70 1.09 0.43
CA ARG A 44 24.67 1.42 1.86
C ARG A 44 23.64 0.59 2.58
N GLN A 45 24.10 -0.27 3.47
CA GLN A 45 23.27 -0.98 4.44
C GLN A 45 23.48 -0.36 5.82
N CYS A 46 22.40 0.17 6.42
CA CYS A 46 22.45 0.60 7.81
C CYS A 46 22.21 -0.61 8.72
N LYS A 47 23.13 -0.85 9.66
CA LYS A 47 22.94 -1.88 10.69
C LYS A 47 21.69 -1.55 11.51
N PRO A 48 20.76 -2.49 11.70
CA PRO A 48 19.58 -2.24 12.52
C PRO A 48 20.03 -1.99 13.97
N LYS A 49 19.60 -0.85 14.52
CA LYS A 49 19.74 -0.55 15.95
C LYS A 49 18.34 -0.43 16.53
N LYS A 50 18.13 -1.05 17.70
CA LYS A 50 16.90 -0.86 18.47
C LYS A 50 16.85 0.57 18.98
N CYS A 51 15.65 1.12 19.11
CA CYS A 51 15.47 2.37 19.82
C CYS A 51 15.91 2.15 21.28
N ASN A 52 16.78 3.01 21.80
CA ASN A 52 17.29 2.91 23.18
C ASN A 52 16.31 3.50 24.22
N ILE A 53 15.01 3.47 23.93
CA ILE A 53 13.98 4.02 24.82
C ILE A 53 13.21 2.85 25.41
N GLU A 54 13.11 2.84 26.74
CA GLU A 54 12.55 1.73 27.51
C GLU A 54 11.11 1.42 27.06
N GLY A 55 10.82 0.14 26.85
CA GLY A 55 9.51 -0.33 26.38
C GLY A 55 9.28 -0.24 24.86
N TYR A 56 10.23 0.27 24.06
CA TYR A 56 10.08 0.39 22.61
C TYR A 56 10.89 -0.67 21.84
N THR A 57 10.22 -1.56 21.11
CA THR A 57 10.86 -2.65 20.36
C THR A 57 11.17 -2.31 18.90
N LYS A 58 10.76 -1.13 18.43
CA LYS A 58 10.96 -0.72 17.03
C LYS A 58 12.42 -0.34 16.73
N THR A 59 12.83 -0.56 15.48
CA THR A 59 14.18 -0.25 14.98
C THR A 59 14.17 1.05 14.18
N HIS A 60 14.27 2.19 14.87
CA HIS A 60 14.31 3.52 14.26
C HIS A 60 15.33 4.43 14.95
N HIS A 61 15.76 5.48 14.25
CA HIS A 61 16.67 6.49 14.75
C HIS A 61 15.99 7.28 15.87
N PRO A 62 16.69 7.63 16.98
CA PRO A 62 16.09 8.34 18.12
C PRO A 62 15.34 9.64 17.75
N LEU A 63 15.81 10.37 16.75
CA LEU A 63 15.13 11.58 16.24
C LEU A 63 13.72 11.33 15.66
N LEU A 64 13.39 10.09 15.31
CA LEU A 64 12.05 9.67 14.86
C LEU A 64 11.17 9.14 16.00
N HIS A 65 11.65 9.12 17.23
CA HIS A 65 10.88 8.67 18.38
C HIS A 65 9.84 9.73 18.80
N SER A 66 8.65 9.29 19.20
CA SER A 66 7.62 10.14 19.80
C SER A 66 7.75 10.10 21.31
N ALA A 67 7.88 11.25 21.97
CA ALA A 67 7.89 11.34 23.43
C ALA A 67 6.53 11.00 24.08
N HIS A 68 5.47 10.76 23.29
CA HIS A 68 4.11 10.55 23.78
C HIS A 68 3.72 9.08 24.06
N SER A 69 4.67 8.15 24.18
CA SER A 69 4.32 6.75 24.52
C SER A 69 4.73 6.38 25.94
N SER A 70 4.08 7.00 26.92
CA SER A 70 3.90 6.38 28.22
C SER A 70 2.41 6.36 28.51
N THR A 71 1.90 5.14 28.72
CA THR A 71 0.54 4.82 29.19
C THR A 71 -0.60 5.21 28.26
N GLU A 72 -1.02 4.28 27.39
CA GLU A 72 -2.42 3.82 27.31
C GLU A 72 -2.55 2.71 26.26
N GLY A 73 -3.18 1.60 26.67
CA GLY A 73 -3.85 0.62 25.83
C GLY A 73 -3.07 0.03 24.66
N LYS A 74 -2.49 -1.17 24.86
CA LYS A 74 -2.17 -2.09 23.77
C LYS A 74 -3.46 -2.41 22.98
N LYS A 75 -3.76 -1.65 21.93
CA LYS A 75 -4.46 -2.22 20.77
C LYS A 75 -3.40 -2.89 19.93
N GLU A 76 -3.33 -4.21 20.03
CA GLU A 76 -2.60 -5.03 19.06
C GLU A 76 -3.26 -4.83 17.70
N ILE A 77 -2.83 -3.78 17.00
CA ILE A 77 -3.04 -3.68 15.56
C ILE A 77 -2.02 -4.63 14.99
N GLU A 78 -2.48 -5.81 14.58
CA GLU A 78 -1.71 -6.73 13.76
C GLU A 78 -1.42 -6.03 12.43
N VAL A 79 -0.28 -5.34 12.36
CA VAL A 79 0.18 -4.73 11.12
C VAL A 79 0.72 -5.85 10.25
N VAL A 80 -0.13 -6.37 9.37
CA VAL A 80 0.32 -7.19 8.23
C VAL A 80 1.17 -6.29 7.35
N ALA A 81 2.49 -6.42 7.46
CA ALA A 81 3.42 -5.71 6.62
C ALA A 81 3.29 -6.22 5.17
N SER A 82 2.88 -5.36 4.25
CA SER A 82 2.95 -5.65 2.81
C SER A 82 4.41 -5.95 2.43
N ILE A 83 4.67 -7.17 1.95
CA ILE A 83 6.01 -7.71 1.63
C ILE A 83 6.59 -7.09 0.34
N HIS A 84 6.02 -6.00 -0.17
CA HIS A 84 6.52 -5.39 -1.40
C HIS A 84 7.80 -4.58 -1.15
N THR A 85 8.91 -5.28 -0.90
CA THR A 85 10.26 -4.70 -0.89
C THR A 85 10.66 -4.41 -2.33
N GLN A 86 10.46 -3.17 -2.76
CA GLN A 86 10.99 -2.67 -4.04
C GLN A 86 12.52 -2.71 -4.00
N LYS A 87 13.12 -3.82 -4.47
CA LYS A 87 14.53 -3.86 -4.86
C LYS A 87 14.64 -3.40 -6.31
N SER A 88 15.48 -2.38 -6.53
CA SER A 88 15.77 -1.74 -7.81
C SER A 88 16.64 -2.62 -8.74
N SER A 89 16.20 -3.84 -8.98
CA SER A 89 16.83 -4.79 -9.92
C SER A 89 15.71 -5.62 -10.55
N ALA A 90 15.21 -5.17 -11.71
CA ALA A 90 14.27 -5.88 -12.60
C ALA A 90 13.46 -7.01 -11.92
N SER A 91 12.68 -6.68 -10.89
CA SER A 91 11.92 -7.68 -10.16
C SER A 91 10.71 -8.05 -11.00
N ARG A 92 10.74 -9.22 -11.62
CA ARG A 92 9.54 -9.81 -12.22
C ARG A 92 8.55 -10.07 -11.09
N ALA A 93 7.50 -9.28 -11.03
CA ALA A 93 6.37 -9.54 -10.15
C ALA A 93 5.40 -10.47 -10.87
N PHE A 94 5.01 -11.56 -10.21
CA PHE A 94 3.92 -12.40 -10.67
C PHE A 94 2.64 -11.95 -9.97
N LEU A 95 1.54 -11.92 -10.72
CA LEU A 95 0.21 -11.62 -10.20
C LEU A 95 -0.57 -12.92 -10.06
N ASN A 96 -1.29 -13.07 -8.95
CA ASN A 96 -2.18 -14.21 -8.74
C ASN A 96 -3.44 -14.03 -9.60
N VAL A 97 -3.37 -14.51 -10.83
CA VAL A 97 -4.48 -14.45 -11.79
C VAL A 97 -5.06 -15.85 -11.97
N VAL A 98 -6.36 -16.00 -11.72
CA VAL A 98 -7.07 -17.28 -11.84
C VAL A 98 -8.17 -17.21 -12.90
N PRO A 99 -8.37 -18.27 -13.69
CA PRO A 99 -9.50 -18.33 -14.60
C PRO A 99 -10.78 -18.60 -13.81
N ILE A 100 -11.81 -17.82 -14.12
CA ILE A 100 -13.11 -17.89 -13.46
C ILE A 100 -14.23 -17.87 -14.49
N ARG A 101 -15.39 -18.38 -14.08
CA ARG A 101 -16.63 -18.21 -14.81
C ARG A 101 -17.59 -17.35 -13.97
N MET A 102 -17.94 -16.19 -14.52
CA MET A 102 -18.84 -15.23 -13.91
C MET A 102 -20.24 -15.39 -14.50
N THR A 103 -21.27 -15.37 -13.66
CA THR A 103 -22.67 -15.50 -14.08
C THR A 103 -23.44 -14.25 -13.68
N TRP A 104 -23.90 -13.52 -14.69
CA TRP A 104 -24.89 -12.44 -14.56
C TRP A 104 -26.29 -12.96 -14.88
N PRO A 105 -27.34 -12.18 -14.58
CA PRO A 105 -28.73 -12.57 -14.85
C PRO A 105 -28.98 -13.06 -16.28
N ARG A 106 -28.23 -12.54 -17.28
CA ARG A 106 -28.41 -12.90 -18.69
C ARG A 106 -27.60 -14.12 -19.11
N ARG A 107 -26.26 -14.06 -19.02
CA ARG A 107 -25.37 -15.10 -19.56
C ARG A 107 -24.07 -15.26 -18.77
N PRO A 108 -23.54 -16.49 -18.64
CA PRO A 108 -22.19 -16.74 -18.14
C PRO A 108 -21.10 -16.21 -19.07
N VAL A 109 -19.94 -15.88 -18.50
CA VAL A 109 -18.71 -15.48 -19.21
C VAL A 109 -17.50 -16.06 -18.52
N ASP A 110 -16.56 -16.54 -19.31
CA ASP A 110 -15.22 -16.90 -18.86
C ASP A 110 -14.33 -15.65 -18.84
N ALA A 111 -13.64 -15.44 -17.73
CA ALA A 111 -12.80 -14.29 -17.47
C ALA A 111 -11.59 -14.71 -16.63
N HIS A 112 -10.65 -13.80 -16.47
CA HIS A 112 -9.54 -13.95 -15.53
C HIS A 112 -9.73 -12.93 -14.40
N ALA A 113 -9.53 -13.37 -13.16
CA ALA A 113 -9.60 -12.51 -11.99
C ALA A 113 -8.22 -12.41 -11.33
N LEU A 114 -7.85 -11.19 -10.98
CA LEU A 114 -6.73 -10.92 -10.08
C LEU A 114 -7.19 -11.13 -8.64
N LEU A 115 -6.52 -11.99 -7.90
CA LEU A 115 -6.71 -12.16 -6.46
C LEU A 115 -5.78 -11.18 -5.74
N ASP A 116 -6.37 -10.14 -5.16
CA ASP A 116 -5.64 -9.05 -4.51
C ASP A 116 -6.15 -8.85 -3.08
N ASP A 117 -5.38 -9.36 -2.11
CA ASP A 117 -5.64 -9.19 -0.68
C ASP A 117 -5.47 -7.74 -0.21
N GLY A 118 -4.90 -6.86 -1.05
CA GLY A 118 -4.79 -5.44 -0.80
C GLY A 118 -6.05 -4.63 -1.14
N SER A 119 -7.04 -5.25 -1.77
CA SER A 119 -8.29 -4.59 -2.19
C SER A 119 -9.42 -4.83 -1.19
N ALA A 120 -10.11 -3.77 -0.76
CA ALA A 120 -11.25 -3.85 0.15
C ALA A 120 -12.57 -4.27 -0.54
N ALA A 121 -12.60 -4.24 -1.87
CA ALA A 121 -13.77 -4.56 -2.67
C ALA A 121 -13.34 -5.26 -3.96
N MET A 122 -14.24 -6.10 -4.49
CA MET A 122 -14.07 -6.70 -5.81
C MET A 122 -14.48 -5.69 -6.89
N LEU A 123 -13.61 -5.48 -7.87
CA LEU A 123 -13.87 -4.60 -9.00
C LEU A 123 -14.04 -5.42 -10.29
N VAL A 124 -14.96 -4.96 -11.14
CA VAL A 124 -15.22 -5.56 -12.45
C VAL A 124 -15.18 -4.47 -13.51
N ASP A 125 -14.57 -4.79 -14.65
CA ASP A 125 -14.54 -3.90 -15.80
C ASP A 125 -15.97 -3.51 -16.24
N ALA A 126 -16.22 -2.21 -16.36
CA ALA A 126 -17.54 -1.66 -16.70
C ALA A 126 -18.03 -2.10 -18.08
N ALA A 127 -17.13 -2.23 -19.07
CA ALA A 127 -17.48 -2.72 -20.40
C ALA A 127 -17.81 -4.22 -20.37
N LEU A 128 -17.15 -5.00 -19.51
CA LEU A 128 -17.50 -6.41 -19.30
C LEU A 128 -18.88 -6.56 -18.63
N ALA A 129 -19.15 -5.76 -17.61
CA ALA A 129 -20.44 -5.73 -16.91
C ALA A 129 -21.60 -5.26 -17.84
N THR A 130 -21.38 -4.21 -18.63
CA THR A 130 -22.38 -3.63 -19.54
C THR A 130 -22.72 -4.58 -20.68
N ARG A 131 -21.72 -5.21 -21.33
CA ARG A 131 -21.93 -6.19 -22.41
C ARG A 131 -22.82 -7.38 -21.99
N LYS A 132 -22.93 -7.65 -20.69
CA LYS A 132 -23.71 -8.77 -20.15
C LYS A 132 -25.03 -8.33 -19.53
N GLY A 133 -25.41 -7.07 -19.74
CA GLY A 133 -26.70 -6.53 -19.36
C GLY A 133 -26.88 -6.42 -17.85
N SER A 134 -25.81 -6.13 -17.11
CA SER A 134 -25.93 -5.82 -15.70
C SER A 134 -26.43 -4.37 -15.53
N GLU A 135 -27.58 -4.24 -14.88
CA GLU A 135 -28.19 -2.96 -14.52
C GLU A 135 -28.01 -2.76 -13.02
N GLY A 136 -26.80 -2.37 -12.61
CA GLY A 136 -26.51 -2.03 -11.22
C GLY A 136 -27.06 -0.66 -10.83
N LEU A 137 -27.31 -0.42 -9.55
CA LEU A 137 -27.55 0.95 -9.08
C LEU A 137 -26.24 1.75 -9.19
N VAL A 138 -26.35 3.03 -9.54
CA VAL A 138 -25.20 3.93 -9.49
C VAL A 138 -24.73 4.02 -8.05
N ASP A 139 -23.45 3.73 -7.85
CA ASP A 139 -22.77 3.69 -6.56
C ASP A 139 -21.37 4.29 -6.75
N PRO A 140 -21.22 5.61 -6.51
CA PRO A 140 -19.97 6.33 -6.72
C PRO A 140 -18.81 5.67 -5.96
N LEU A 141 -17.70 5.46 -6.67
CA LEU A 141 -16.54 4.76 -6.14
C LEU A 141 -15.32 5.70 -6.11
N CYS A 142 -14.64 5.77 -4.98
CA CYS A 142 -13.31 6.36 -4.84
C CYS A 142 -12.32 5.25 -4.52
N ILE A 143 -11.34 5.04 -5.40
CA ILE A 143 -10.25 4.07 -5.20
C ILE A 143 -9.00 4.85 -4.82
N GLU A 144 -8.44 4.55 -3.65
CA GLU A 144 -7.13 5.05 -3.24
C GLU A 144 -6.09 3.95 -3.43
N ALA A 145 -5.25 4.11 -4.45
CA ALA A 145 -4.19 3.17 -4.77
C ALA A 145 -2.86 3.59 -4.10
N ILE A 146 -1.87 2.71 -4.20
CA ILE A 146 -0.50 2.97 -3.73
C ILE A 146 0.03 4.28 -4.36
N ALA A 147 0.88 4.99 -3.62
CA ALA A 147 1.41 6.31 -3.98
C ALA A 147 0.37 7.44 -4.00
N SER A 148 -0.70 7.31 -3.21
CA SER A 148 -1.74 8.34 -3.03
C SER A 148 -2.48 8.68 -4.33
N MET A 149 -2.49 7.74 -5.29
CA MET A 149 -3.25 7.88 -6.52
C MET A 149 -4.73 7.67 -6.19
N LYS A 150 -5.55 8.69 -6.46
CA LYS A 150 -7.00 8.63 -6.28
C LYS A 150 -7.69 8.51 -7.62
N LEU A 151 -8.58 7.53 -7.75
CA LEU A 151 -9.46 7.36 -8.91
C LEU A 151 -10.90 7.53 -8.44
N ASN A 152 -11.54 8.59 -8.89
CA ASN A 152 -12.95 8.86 -8.61
C ASN A 152 -13.79 8.46 -9.81
N ASN A 153 -14.83 7.67 -9.57
CA ASN A 153 -15.78 7.26 -10.57
C ASN A 153 -17.22 7.45 -10.06
N ALA A 154 -17.79 8.61 -10.38
CA ALA A 154 -19.15 8.98 -10.00
C ALA A 154 -20.25 8.14 -10.67
N VAL A 155 -19.92 7.45 -11.76
CA VAL A 155 -20.85 6.61 -12.55
C VAL A 155 -20.59 5.12 -12.34
N SER A 156 -19.78 4.76 -11.34
CA SER A 156 -19.61 3.39 -10.90
C SER A 156 -20.97 2.78 -10.53
N ARG A 157 -21.11 1.46 -10.67
CA ARG A 157 -22.36 0.74 -10.40
C ARG A 157 -22.09 -0.48 -9.54
N ARG A 158 -22.97 -0.73 -8.58
CA ARG A 158 -22.94 -1.96 -7.78
C ARG A 158 -23.76 -3.04 -8.50
N VAL A 159 -23.13 -4.16 -8.80
CA VAL A 159 -23.75 -5.28 -9.52
C VAL A 159 -23.69 -6.57 -8.71
N THR A 160 -24.71 -7.40 -8.84
CA THR A 160 -24.73 -8.76 -8.28
C THR A 160 -24.34 -9.75 -9.36
N LEU A 161 -23.42 -10.65 -9.03
CA LEU A 161 -22.95 -11.72 -9.90
C LEU A 161 -22.53 -12.94 -9.09
N HIS A 162 -22.50 -14.10 -9.73
CA HIS A 162 -21.98 -15.34 -9.12
C HIS A 162 -20.66 -15.73 -9.78
N ILE A 163 -19.67 -16.07 -8.96
CA ILE A 163 -18.36 -16.54 -9.41
C ILE A 163 -18.25 -18.03 -9.14
N ARG A 164 -17.71 -18.76 -10.10
CA ARG A 164 -17.30 -20.16 -9.94
C ARG A 164 -15.96 -20.39 -10.62
N SER A 165 -15.26 -21.43 -10.19
CA SER A 165 -14.12 -21.93 -10.94
C SER A 165 -14.54 -22.26 -12.38
N SER A 166 -13.78 -21.78 -13.36
CA SER A 166 -13.90 -22.30 -14.72
C SER A 166 -13.35 -23.73 -14.68
N ARG A 167 -14.22 -24.74 -14.78
CA ARG A 167 -13.85 -26.17 -14.67
C ARG A 167 -12.54 -26.43 -15.43
N GLY A 168 -11.45 -26.64 -14.69
CA GLY A 168 -10.27 -27.32 -15.20
C GLY A 168 -10.58 -28.80 -15.13
N THR A 169 -10.60 -29.50 -16.25
CA THR A 169 -10.41 -30.94 -16.25
C THR A 169 -9.03 -31.18 -15.64
N THR A 170 -8.99 -31.53 -14.36
CA THR A 170 -7.82 -32.17 -13.77
C THR A 170 -7.78 -33.57 -14.37
N ASN A 171 -6.79 -33.82 -15.23
CA ASN A 171 -6.42 -35.16 -15.65
C ASN A 171 -5.68 -35.87 -14.50
#